data_AF-A0A543D3V0-F1
#
_entry.id   AF-A0A543D3V0-F1
#
_cell.length_a   1.000
_cell.length_b   1.000
_cell.length_c   1.000
_cell.angle_alpha   90.00
_cell.angle_beta   90.00
_cell.angle_gamma   90.00
#
_symmetry.space_group_name_H-M   'P 1'
#
loop_
_entity.id
_entity.type
_entity.pdbx_description
1 polymer ?
#
loop_
_entity_poly.entity_id
_entity_poly.type
_entity_poly.pdbx_seq_one_letter_code
_entity_poly.pdbx_strand_id
1 'polypeptide(L)'
;MTADQLVEDAVAARTAAGDPGLWPRVARPGWSGAVRAARPLVGEVAALHEQRRVAGQIRVVLAAAGGVGVAAEALVHEDPRLVVLDTTDPVQVLDALAGELAATVLVVSVPPGEDPEPVALLRDTVHTAFRAEGLDPAAHTVVVTPPGGPLQPDDGSVVVLGPDDVDGPWAALTAYALVPAGLAGADVGAALADASGVRDALATDTPANPALELGALLAGATAVALAPGPDAAALAEWAAQLVAGGLGKDGHGPLPVLVEGPGAPEWDDLPAVGVGEVAGAALATRGSPAAQMLTWQHAVAVAAHLLGVDPTDRPDATAPMPGADGGAPVFTDGAVEVYAGDWLPAGTDTVTGALRAFTAELDGQADGATGHLAVHAYLDRIEDASAAVLRPELTRRTGRPTTFDWAPRCLPGAGQHAKGGPPGGRVCQLTGALDGAPDEVPAGVDALATAQLAQAGADAAALAARGRPVLRLHFTDRVAGLVTVARAVQRL
;
A
#
# COMPACT_ATOMS: atom_id res chain seq x y z
N MET A 1 0.35 -28.22 7.41
CA MET A 1 -0.64 -28.26 8.52
C MET A 1 -2.02 -28.33 7.90
N THR A 2 -2.91 -29.21 8.34
CA THR A 2 -4.29 -29.31 7.81
C THR A 2 -5.23 -28.34 8.53
N ALA A 3 -6.40 -28.05 7.95
CA ALA A 3 -7.44 -27.25 8.62
C ALA A 3 -7.85 -27.84 9.98
N ASP A 4 -7.82 -29.17 10.12
CA ASP A 4 -8.11 -29.86 11.38
C ASP A 4 -7.07 -29.56 12.47
N GLN A 5 -5.79 -29.41 12.11
CA GLN A 5 -4.73 -29.07 13.06
C GLN A 5 -4.86 -27.62 13.57
N LEU A 6 -5.25 -26.67 12.71
CA LEU A 6 -5.55 -25.29 13.13
C LEU A 6 -6.66 -25.24 14.19
N VAL A 7 -7.66 -26.11 14.05
CA VAL A 7 -8.78 -26.24 14.99
C VAL A 7 -8.34 -26.90 16.30
N GLU A 8 -7.54 -27.97 16.23
CA GLU A 8 -6.99 -28.65 17.42
C GLU A 8 -6.10 -27.72 18.25
N ASP A 9 -5.30 -26.86 17.59
CA ASP A 9 -4.38 -25.92 18.23
C ASP A 9 -5.05 -24.61 18.69
N ALA A 10 -6.38 -24.52 18.53
CA ALA A 10 -7.21 -23.36 18.88
C ALA A 10 -6.70 -22.03 18.27
N VAL A 11 -6.19 -22.09 17.03
CA VAL A 11 -5.51 -20.94 16.39
C VAL A 11 -6.47 -19.78 16.19
N ALA A 12 -7.74 -20.01 15.86
CA ALA A 12 -8.72 -18.94 15.67
C ALA A 12 -9.01 -18.20 16.98
N ALA A 13 -9.32 -18.94 18.05
CA ALA A 13 -9.59 -18.34 19.35
C ALA A 13 -8.36 -17.59 19.91
N ARG A 14 -7.17 -18.16 19.77
CA ARG A 14 -5.91 -17.54 20.21
C ARG A 14 -5.58 -16.28 19.42
N THR A 15 -5.80 -16.30 18.10
CA THR A 15 -5.64 -15.12 17.23
C THR A 15 -6.60 -14.00 17.66
N ALA A 16 -7.88 -14.32 17.86
CA ALA A 16 -8.88 -13.35 18.29
C ALA A 16 -8.63 -12.80 19.70
N ALA A 17 -7.95 -13.58 20.55
CA ALA A 17 -7.49 -13.15 21.87
C ALA A 17 -6.19 -12.33 21.84
N GLY A 18 -5.54 -12.20 20.67
CA GLY A 18 -4.28 -11.50 20.53
C GLY A 18 -3.11 -12.21 21.22
N ASP A 19 -3.11 -13.54 21.27
CA ASP A 19 -2.04 -14.33 21.91
C ASP A 19 -0.72 -14.19 21.14
N PRO A 20 0.29 -13.47 21.68
CA PRO A 20 1.57 -13.30 20.99
C PRO A 20 2.36 -14.60 20.88
N GLY A 21 2.02 -15.65 21.65
CA GLY A 21 2.65 -16.96 21.60
C GLY A 21 2.33 -17.77 20.34
N LEU A 22 1.59 -17.21 19.39
CA LEU A 22 1.37 -17.80 18.07
C LEU A 22 2.53 -17.56 17.09
N TRP A 23 3.37 -16.54 17.31
CA TRP A 23 4.38 -16.11 16.33
C TRP A 23 5.78 -16.06 16.97
N PRO A 24 6.86 -16.20 16.17
CA PRO A 24 8.22 -16.37 16.69
C PRO A 24 8.89 -15.11 17.24
N ARG A 25 8.35 -13.91 16.96
CA ARG A 25 8.83 -12.61 17.47
C ARG A 25 7.75 -11.99 18.37
N VAL A 26 8.08 -10.90 19.07
CA VAL A 26 7.10 -10.16 19.88
C VAL A 26 6.13 -9.44 18.94
N ALA A 27 5.16 -10.19 18.41
CA ALA A 27 4.08 -9.64 17.60
C ALA A 27 3.36 -8.54 18.40
N ARG A 28 2.84 -7.54 17.69
CA ARG A 28 2.05 -6.44 18.26
C ARG A 28 0.56 -6.72 18.01
N PRO A 29 -0.14 -7.42 18.94
CA PRO A 29 -1.50 -7.89 18.70
C PRO A 29 -2.57 -6.80 18.88
N GLY A 30 -2.21 -5.52 19.04
CA GLY A 30 -3.15 -4.42 19.32
C GLY A 30 -4.32 -4.34 18.34
N TRP A 31 -4.10 -4.75 17.08
CA TRP A 31 -5.13 -4.81 16.03
C TRP A 31 -6.31 -5.73 16.40
N SER A 32 -6.08 -6.83 17.14
CA SER A 32 -7.14 -7.76 17.56
C SER A 32 -8.18 -7.10 18.48
N GLY A 33 -7.76 -6.08 19.23
CA GLY A 33 -8.59 -5.26 20.10
C GLY A 33 -9.16 -3.99 19.44
N ALA A 34 -8.67 -3.63 18.25
CA ALA A 34 -8.90 -2.32 17.64
C ALA A 34 -10.38 -1.94 17.51
N VAL A 35 -11.23 -2.86 17.03
CA VAL A 35 -12.68 -2.63 16.89
C VAL A 35 -13.34 -2.25 18.23
N ARG A 36 -12.90 -2.86 19.34
CA ARG A 36 -13.42 -2.52 20.67
C ARG A 36 -12.86 -1.19 21.16
N ALA A 37 -11.56 -0.98 20.97
CA ALA A 37 -10.86 0.23 21.38
C ALA A 37 -11.34 1.48 20.63
N ALA A 38 -11.79 1.33 19.38
CA ALA A 38 -12.28 2.41 18.53
C ALA A 38 -13.71 2.87 18.85
N ARG A 39 -14.48 2.16 19.70
CA ARG A 39 -15.88 2.54 20.02
C ARG A 39 -16.05 3.99 20.50
N PRO A 40 -15.18 4.55 21.37
CA PRO A 40 -15.27 5.96 21.76
C PRO A 40 -15.11 6.93 20.59
N LEU A 41 -14.38 6.55 19.53
CA LEU A 41 -14.15 7.40 18.35
C LEU A 41 -15.43 7.69 17.58
N VAL A 42 -16.48 6.86 17.69
CA VAL A 42 -17.74 7.08 16.95
C VAL A 42 -18.33 8.46 17.26
N GLY A 43 -18.41 8.83 18.54
CA GLY A 43 -18.94 10.12 18.95
C GLY A 43 -18.01 11.27 18.61
N GLU A 44 -16.70 11.07 18.77
CA GLU A 44 -15.67 12.06 18.47
C GLU A 44 -15.63 12.40 16.98
N VAL A 45 -15.58 11.39 16.11
CA VAL A 45 -15.58 11.55 14.65
C VAL A 45 -16.89 12.14 14.16
N ALA A 46 -18.04 11.75 14.70
CA ALA A 46 -19.32 12.34 14.32
C ALA A 46 -19.40 13.83 14.69
N ALA A 47 -18.91 14.21 15.88
CA ALA A 47 -18.84 15.61 16.30
C ALA A 47 -17.88 16.41 15.43
N LEU A 48 -16.70 15.85 15.11
CA LEU A 48 -15.73 16.47 14.21
C LEU A 48 -16.32 16.65 12.82
N HIS A 49 -16.93 15.62 12.24
CA HIS A 49 -17.56 15.68 10.91
C HIS A 49 -18.59 16.80 10.85
N GLU A 50 -19.48 16.90 11.84
CA GLU A 50 -20.48 17.97 11.88
C GLU A 50 -19.85 19.36 12.05
N GLN A 51 -18.82 19.49 12.91
CA GLN A 51 -18.08 20.74 13.07
C GLN A 51 -17.46 21.21 11.75
N ARG A 52 -16.81 20.30 11.01
CA ARG A 52 -16.18 20.58 9.71
C ARG A 52 -17.23 20.93 8.66
N ARG A 53 -18.32 20.15 8.59
CA ARG A 53 -19.44 20.40 7.67
C ARG A 53 -20.09 21.76 7.89
N VAL A 54 -20.33 22.17 9.15
CA VAL A 54 -20.89 23.50 9.48
C VAL A 54 -19.92 24.63 9.11
N ALA A 55 -18.61 24.39 9.22
CA ALA A 55 -17.59 25.32 8.74
C ALA A 55 -17.43 25.34 7.20
N GLY A 56 -18.22 24.55 6.46
CA GLY A 56 -18.14 24.43 5.00
C GLY A 56 -17.03 23.51 4.50
N GLN A 57 -16.31 22.84 5.41
CA GLN A 57 -15.22 21.91 5.10
C GLN A 57 -15.80 20.52 4.82
N ILE A 58 -16.11 20.25 3.54
CA ILE A 58 -16.79 19.03 3.07
C ILE A 58 -15.92 18.10 2.22
N ARG A 59 -14.72 18.55 1.84
CA ARG A 59 -13.70 17.78 1.15
C ARG A 59 -12.58 17.42 2.15
N VAL A 60 -12.07 16.20 2.09
CA VAL A 60 -11.00 15.70 2.94
C VAL A 60 -9.76 15.44 2.09
N VAL A 61 -8.64 16.06 2.43
CA VAL A 61 -7.31 15.67 1.93
C VAL A 61 -6.61 14.92 3.03
N LEU A 62 -6.27 13.65 2.81
CA LEU A 62 -5.55 12.81 3.76
C LEU A 62 -4.07 12.74 3.37
N ALA A 63 -3.20 13.43 4.10
CA ALA A 63 -1.76 13.21 4.04
C ALA A 63 -1.40 12.04 4.96
N ALA A 64 -0.97 10.92 4.39
CA ALA A 64 -0.77 9.68 5.15
C ALA A 64 0.51 8.92 4.78
N ALA A 65 0.99 8.12 5.73
CA ALA A 65 2.02 7.10 5.53
C ALA A 65 1.48 5.72 5.90
N GLY A 66 2.22 4.65 5.60
CA GLY A 66 1.92 3.33 6.15
C GLY A 66 0.69 2.63 5.57
N GLY A 67 0.18 3.03 4.40
CA GLY A 67 -0.93 2.32 3.72
C GLY A 67 -2.32 2.51 4.36
N VAL A 68 -2.45 3.37 5.39
CA VAL A 68 -3.76 3.67 6.03
C VAL A 68 -4.70 4.45 5.11
N GLY A 69 -4.16 5.11 4.09
CA GLY A 69 -4.95 5.81 3.06
C GLY A 69 -5.85 4.86 2.27
N VAL A 70 -5.32 3.70 1.85
CA VAL A 70 -6.08 2.68 1.10
C VAL A 70 -7.24 2.14 1.94
N ALA A 71 -7.02 1.94 3.24
CA ALA A 71 -8.07 1.52 4.15
C ALA A 71 -9.18 2.58 4.27
N ALA A 72 -8.81 3.86 4.36
CA ALA A 72 -9.78 4.94 4.39
C ALA A 72 -10.60 5.02 3.08
N GLU A 73 -9.95 4.87 1.92
CA GLU A 73 -10.62 4.79 0.60
C GLU A 73 -11.64 3.63 0.55
N ALA A 74 -11.27 2.45 1.05
CA ALA A 74 -12.16 1.29 1.10
C ALA A 74 -13.36 1.51 2.04
N LEU A 75 -13.17 2.21 3.17
CA LEU A 75 -14.25 2.49 4.14
C LEU A 75 -15.27 3.53 3.63
N VAL A 76 -14.85 4.43 2.73
CA VAL A 76 -15.75 5.41 2.10
C VAL A 76 -16.31 4.92 0.76
N HIS A 77 -16.06 3.66 0.37
CA HIS A 77 -16.43 3.14 -0.96
C HIS A 77 -15.91 4.01 -2.11
N GLU A 78 -14.65 4.45 -2.00
CA GLU A 78 -13.96 5.25 -3.04
C GLU A 78 -14.67 6.58 -3.35
N ASP A 79 -15.36 7.16 -2.36
CA ASP A 79 -16.00 8.47 -2.47
C ASP A 79 -14.97 9.57 -2.77
N PRO A 80 -15.17 10.38 -3.84
CA PRO A 80 -14.21 11.40 -4.27
C PRO A 80 -14.05 12.57 -3.28
N ARG A 81 -14.88 12.66 -2.24
CA ARG A 81 -14.69 13.62 -1.14
C ARG A 81 -13.42 13.32 -0.35
N LEU A 82 -12.93 12.08 -0.35
CA LEU A 82 -11.64 11.72 0.23
C LEU A 82 -10.58 11.70 -0.87
N VAL A 83 -9.60 12.60 -0.75
CA VAL A 83 -8.41 12.63 -1.60
C VAL A 83 -7.21 12.18 -0.77
N VAL A 84 -6.67 10.99 -1.08
CA VAL A 84 -5.48 10.47 -0.39
C VAL A 84 -4.20 10.95 -1.07
N LEU A 85 -3.36 11.61 -0.27
CA LEU A 85 -1.99 12.02 -0.55
C LEU A 85 -1.03 11.16 0.29
N ASP A 86 -0.67 10.00 -0.23
CA ASP A 86 0.32 9.07 0.32
C ASP A 86 1.55 8.94 -0.59
N THR A 87 1.80 9.99 -1.36
CA THR A 87 2.96 10.19 -2.23
C THR A 87 3.41 11.64 -2.18
N THR A 88 4.71 11.87 -2.38
CA THR A 88 5.28 13.20 -2.61
C THR A 88 5.48 13.46 -4.11
N ASP A 89 4.71 12.80 -4.98
CA ASP A 89 4.68 13.14 -6.40
C ASP A 89 4.23 14.59 -6.59
N PRO A 90 5.06 15.46 -7.20
CA PRO A 90 4.69 16.85 -7.48
C PRO A 90 3.34 17.04 -8.17
N VAL A 91 3.05 16.24 -9.19
CA VAL A 91 1.85 16.39 -10.03
C VAL A 91 0.62 16.09 -9.19
N GLN A 92 0.63 14.95 -8.50
CA GLN A 92 -0.50 14.52 -7.68
C GLN A 92 -0.78 15.45 -6.50
N VAL A 93 0.27 16.02 -5.90
CA VAL A 93 0.12 17.01 -4.83
C VAL A 93 -0.48 18.31 -5.37
N LEU A 94 -0.01 18.81 -6.52
CA LEU A 94 -0.56 20.02 -7.13
C LEU A 94 -2.03 19.84 -7.54
N ASP A 95 -2.39 18.70 -8.10
CA ASP A 95 -3.78 18.37 -8.44
C ASP A 95 -4.70 18.35 -7.21
N ALA A 96 -4.22 17.78 -6.10
CA ALA A 96 -4.97 17.81 -4.85
C ALA A 96 -5.13 19.22 -4.28
N LEU A 97 -4.23 20.15 -4.61
CA LEU A 97 -4.29 21.56 -4.20
C LEU A 97 -5.10 22.43 -5.16
N ALA A 98 -5.33 22.01 -6.40
CA ALA A 98 -6.12 22.75 -7.39
C ALA A 98 -7.63 22.80 -7.08
N GLY A 99 -8.09 22.10 -6.05
CA GLY A 99 -9.48 22.11 -5.59
C GLY A 99 -9.87 23.33 -4.72
N GLU A 100 -11.10 23.32 -4.20
CA GLU A 100 -11.58 24.38 -3.29
C GLU A 100 -10.98 24.23 -1.89
N LEU A 101 -9.86 24.92 -1.61
CA LEU A 101 -9.15 24.82 -0.32
C LEU A 101 -9.99 25.31 0.86
N ALA A 102 -10.83 26.33 0.68
CA ALA A 102 -11.78 26.80 1.70
C ALA A 102 -12.80 25.72 2.11
N ALA A 103 -13.14 24.80 1.21
CA ALA A 103 -14.02 23.66 1.49
C ALA A 103 -13.27 22.40 1.95
N THR A 104 -11.95 22.49 2.14
CA THR A 104 -11.08 21.34 2.42
C THR A 104 -10.66 21.29 3.89
N VAL A 105 -10.75 20.11 4.51
CA VAL A 105 -10.03 19.77 5.75
C VAL A 105 -8.84 18.87 5.40
N LEU A 106 -7.66 19.23 5.90
CA LEU A 106 -6.46 18.40 5.86
C LEU A 106 -6.48 17.45 7.06
N VAL A 107 -6.35 16.16 6.80
CA VAL A 107 -6.09 15.14 7.81
C VAL A 107 -4.64 14.69 7.66
N VAL A 108 -3.85 14.85 8.73
CA VAL A 108 -2.47 14.38 8.80
C VAL A 108 -2.44 13.10 9.63
N SER A 109 -2.12 11.95 9.04
CA SER A 109 -2.22 10.64 9.70
C SER A 109 -0.90 9.89 9.62
N VAL A 110 -0.24 9.70 10.77
CA VAL A 110 1.02 8.95 10.87
C VAL A 110 0.93 7.91 11.98
N PRO A 111 0.76 6.63 11.63
CA PRO A 111 0.87 5.53 12.58
C PRO A 111 2.25 5.43 13.25
N PRO A 112 2.36 4.75 14.40
CA PRO A 112 3.64 4.54 15.07
C PRO A 112 4.64 3.78 14.17
N GLY A 113 5.91 4.17 14.23
CA GLY A 113 6.98 3.51 13.49
C GLY A 113 7.08 3.86 12.00
N GLU A 114 6.20 4.70 11.46
CA GLU A 114 6.37 5.31 10.15
C GLU A 114 7.33 6.51 10.20
N ASP A 115 8.01 6.79 9.08
CA ASP A 115 8.77 8.03 8.91
C ASP A 115 7.79 9.21 8.77
N PRO A 116 7.81 10.20 9.68
CA PRO A 116 6.93 11.35 9.61
C PRO A 116 7.34 12.38 8.55
N GLU A 117 8.58 12.36 8.04
CA GLU A 117 9.11 13.43 7.19
C GLU A 117 8.33 13.63 5.89
N PRO A 118 7.97 12.61 5.10
CA PRO A 118 7.16 12.81 3.89
C PRO A 118 5.80 13.43 4.19
N VAL A 119 5.16 13.00 5.28
CA VAL A 119 3.85 13.52 5.69
C VAL A 119 3.96 14.94 6.25
N ALA A 120 5.03 15.27 6.95
CA ALA A 120 5.34 16.63 7.39
C ALA A 120 5.52 17.57 6.18
N LEU A 121 6.26 17.12 5.16
CA LEU A 121 6.44 17.87 3.91
C LEU A 121 5.11 18.11 3.18
N LEU A 122 4.25 17.10 3.10
CA LEU A 122 2.89 17.24 2.55
C LEU A 122 2.05 18.23 3.35
N ARG A 123 2.04 18.12 4.69
CA ARG A 123 1.34 19.07 5.57
C ARG A 123 1.82 20.50 5.33
N ASP A 124 3.13 20.72 5.31
CA ASP A 124 3.71 22.05 5.17
C ASP A 124 3.42 22.66 3.80
N THR A 125 3.37 21.83 2.75
CA THR A 125 2.96 22.23 1.40
C THR A 125 1.49 22.66 1.38
N VAL A 126 0.59 21.85 1.94
CA VAL A 126 -0.86 22.17 2.00
C VAL A 126 -1.11 23.41 2.88
N HIS A 127 -0.40 23.53 4.01
CA HIS A 127 -0.47 24.71 4.87
C HIS A 127 -0.01 25.97 4.16
N THR A 128 1.01 25.87 3.31
CA THR A 128 1.46 26.99 2.47
C THR A 128 0.37 27.42 1.50
N ALA A 129 -0.31 26.46 0.86
CA ALA A 129 -1.45 26.74 -0.02
C ALA A 129 -2.63 27.39 0.74
N PHE A 130 -2.98 26.89 1.93
CA PHE A 130 -4.00 27.53 2.78
C PHE A 130 -3.65 28.99 3.10
N ARG A 131 -2.41 29.28 3.50
CA ARG A 131 -1.98 30.64 3.80
C ARG A 131 -2.02 31.55 2.58
N ALA A 132 -1.71 31.02 1.39
CA ALA A 132 -1.78 31.77 0.14
C ALA A 132 -3.21 32.21 -0.20
N GLU A 133 -4.23 31.45 0.21
CA GLU A 133 -5.65 31.82 0.11
C GLU A 133 -6.18 32.64 1.30
N GLY A 134 -5.32 32.97 2.27
CA GLY A 134 -5.72 33.69 3.49
C GLY A 134 -6.52 32.83 4.48
N LEU A 135 -6.44 31.51 4.36
CA LEU A 135 -7.05 30.54 5.29
C LEU A 135 -6.10 30.28 6.46
N ASP A 136 -6.67 30.00 7.64
CA ASP A 136 -5.90 29.55 8.81
C ASP A 136 -5.66 28.03 8.75
N PRO A 137 -4.40 27.57 8.58
CA PRO A 137 -4.12 26.14 8.50
C PRO A 137 -4.57 25.34 9.72
N ALA A 138 -4.49 25.92 10.93
CA ALA A 138 -4.90 25.21 12.15
C ALA A 138 -6.41 24.97 12.17
N ALA A 139 -7.20 25.94 11.69
CA ALA A 139 -8.64 25.80 11.54
C ALA A 139 -9.05 24.75 10.49
N HIS A 140 -8.16 24.41 9.55
CA HIS A 140 -8.37 23.44 8.48
C HIS A 140 -7.66 22.10 8.69
N THR A 141 -7.00 21.86 9.84
CA THR A 141 -6.20 20.65 10.06
C THR A 141 -6.74 19.79 11.21
N VAL A 142 -6.74 18.47 10.99
CA VAL A 142 -6.92 17.43 12.00
C VAL A 142 -5.70 16.52 11.96
N VAL A 143 -5.04 16.33 13.10
CA VAL A 143 -3.87 15.44 13.23
C VAL A 143 -4.30 14.15 13.90
N VAL A 144 -3.93 13.02 13.31
CA VAL A 144 -4.10 11.67 13.86
C VAL A 144 -2.72 11.08 14.11
N THR A 145 -2.40 10.87 15.38
CA THR A 145 -1.05 10.49 15.83
C THR A 145 -1.13 9.59 17.06
N PRO A 146 -0.14 8.73 17.33
CA PRO A 146 -0.05 8.07 18.62
C PRO A 146 0.21 9.11 19.74
N PRO A 147 -0.08 8.78 21.02
CA PRO A 147 0.27 9.61 22.15
C PRO A 147 1.75 10.00 22.16
N GLY A 148 2.04 11.31 22.18
CA GLY A 148 3.42 11.83 22.14
C GLY A 148 4.13 11.64 20.80
N GLY A 149 3.39 11.40 19.71
CA GLY A 149 3.94 11.20 18.37
C GLY A 149 4.57 12.46 17.75
N PRO A 150 5.37 12.28 16.68
CA PRO A 150 6.27 13.31 16.15
C PRO A 150 5.57 14.49 15.46
N LEU A 151 4.31 14.33 15.07
CA LEU A 151 3.53 15.37 14.36
C LEU A 151 2.54 16.10 15.27
N GLN A 152 2.67 15.95 16.59
CA GLN A 152 1.79 16.65 17.52
C GLN A 152 1.95 18.17 17.34
N PRO A 153 0.86 18.89 17.03
CA PRO A 153 0.92 20.31 16.72
C PRO A 153 0.95 21.17 17.99
N ASP A 154 1.69 22.27 17.94
CA ASP A 154 1.69 23.34 18.96
C ASP A 154 0.81 24.54 18.54
N ASP A 155 0.14 24.46 17.38
CA ASP A 155 -0.56 25.58 16.72
C ASP A 155 -2.08 25.61 16.98
N GLY A 156 -2.60 24.70 17.82
CA GLY A 156 -4.02 24.61 18.15
C GLY A 156 -4.86 23.75 17.18
N SER A 157 -4.23 23.09 16.21
CA SER A 157 -4.89 22.07 15.38
C SER A 157 -5.53 20.97 16.25
N VAL A 158 -6.66 20.42 15.78
CA VAL A 158 -7.35 19.33 16.48
C VAL A 158 -6.51 18.06 16.42
N VAL A 159 -6.37 17.37 17.54
CA VAL A 159 -5.62 16.10 17.63
C VAL A 159 -6.57 14.98 18.05
N VAL A 160 -6.57 13.89 17.28
CA VAL A 160 -7.24 12.62 17.62
C VAL A 160 -6.16 11.57 17.85
N LEU A 161 -6.20 10.89 18.98
CA LEU A 161 -5.17 9.90 19.33
C LEU A 161 -5.49 8.52 18.75
N GLY A 162 -4.51 7.94 18.06
CA GLY A 162 -4.52 6.54 17.64
C GLY A 162 -3.78 5.63 18.63
N PRO A 163 -3.86 4.29 18.47
CA PRO A 163 -3.03 3.36 19.23
C PRO A 163 -1.54 3.53 18.89
N ASP A 164 -0.65 3.22 19.85
CA ASP A 164 0.82 3.28 19.71
C ASP A 164 1.46 1.94 19.32
N ASP A 165 0.66 0.88 19.21
CA ASP A 165 1.09 -0.49 18.91
C ASP A 165 0.51 -1.07 17.62
N VAL A 166 -0.22 -0.27 16.82
CA VAL A 166 -0.80 -0.71 15.53
C VAL A 166 -0.42 0.26 14.41
N ASP A 167 0.15 -0.28 13.33
CA ASP A 167 0.59 0.47 12.15
C ASP A 167 0.23 -0.25 10.85
N GLY A 168 0.67 0.29 9.71
CA GLY A 168 0.52 -0.37 8.42
C GLY A 168 -0.93 -0.64 8.00
N PRO A 169 -1.14 -1.66 7.14
CA PRO A 169 -2.47 -2.18 6.82
C PRO A 169 -3.26 -2.72 8.04
N TRP A 170 -2.58 -3.03 9.15
CA TRP A 170 -3.22 -3.48 10.40
C TRP A 170 -3.99 -2.35 11.11
N ALA A 171 -3.66 -1.09 10.84
CA ALA A 171 -4.29 0.09 11.42
C ALA A 171 -5.66 0.46 10.79
N ALA A 172 -6.19 -0.33 9.85
CA ALA A 172 -7.41 -0.04 9.10
C ALA A 172 -8.66 0.25 9.96
N LEU A 173 -8.79 -0.38 11.13
CA LEU A 173 -9.93 -0.21 12.05
C LEU A 173 -9.56 0.60 13.29
N THR A 174 -8.69 1.58 13.13
CA THR A 174 -8.21 2.50 14.18
C THR A 174 -8.44 3.96 13.77
N ALA A 175 -8.09 4.92 14.64
CA ALA A 175 -8.21 6.35 14.34
C ALA A 175 -7.51 6.74 13.01
N TYR A 176 -6.38 6.08 12.66
CA TYR A 176 -5.57 6.43 11.50
C TYR A 176 -6.32 6.36 10.16
N ALA A 177 -7.32 5.48 10.04
CA ALA A 177 -8.18 5.36 8.87
C ALA A 177 -9.65 5.77 9.15
N LEU A 178 -10.17 5.54 10.36
CA LEU A 178 -11.56 5.86 10.71
C LEU A 178 -11.83 7.37 10.77
N VAL A 179 -10.87 8.18 11.22
CA VAL A 179 -11.02 9.64 11.28
C VAL A 179 -11.15 10.24 9.88
N PRO A 180 -10.21 10.03 8.93
CA PRO A 180 -10.37 10.58 7.58
C PRO A 180 -11.60 10.02 6.87
N ALA A 181 -11.91 8.73 7.01
CA ALA A 181 -13.11 8.13 6.41
C ALA A 181 -14.40 8.75 6.96
N GLY A 182 -14.51 8.92 8.28
CA GLY A 182 -15.69 9.51 8.91
C GLY A 182 -15.85 11.00 8.61
N LEU A 183 -14.75 11.76 8.52
CA LEU A 183 -14.79 13.14 8.05
C LEU A 183 -15.27 13.24 6.60
N ALA A 184 -14.91 12.27 5.75
CA ALA A 184 -15.40 12.15 4.38
C ALA A 184 -16.84 11.62 4.30
N GLY A 185 -17.45 11.22 5.42
CA GLY A 185 -18.86 10.87 5.53
C GLY A 185 -19.16 9.38 5.66
N ALA A 186 -18.15 8.51 5.88
CA ALA A 186 -18.42 7.13 6.25
C ALA A 186 -19.09 7.04 7.63
N ASP A 187 -20.05 6.13 7.77
CA ASP A 187 -20.65 5.81 9.07
C ASP A 187 -19.69 4.90 9.86
N VAL A 188 -18.81 5.51 10.64
CA VAL A 188 -17.86 4.82 11.52
C VAL A 188 -18.56 3.90 12.52
N GLY A 189 -19.76 4.27 12.99
CA GLY A 189 -20.56 3.46 13.90
C GLY A 189 -21.03 2.16 13.24
N ALA A 190 -21.57 2.26 12.03
CA ALA A 190 -21.97 1.11 11.22
C ALA A 190 -20.77 0.24 10.84
N ALA A 191 -19.66 0.84 10.38
CA ALA A 191 -18.44 0.11 10.04
C ALA A 191 -17.91 -0.74 11.22
N LEU A 192 -17.83 -0.15 12.42
CA LEU A 192 -17.41 -0.88 13.62
C LEU A 192 -18.43 -1.92 14.08
N ALA A 193 -19.73 -1.67 13.88
CA ALA A 193 -20.78 -2.65 14.16
C ALA A 193 -20.67 -3.87 13.24
N ASP A 194 -20.45 -3.67 11.96
CA ASP A 194 -20.28 -4.73 10.97
C ASP A 194 -19.02 -5.57 11.25
N ALA A 195 -17.88 -4.90 11.50
CA ALA A 195 -16.65 -5.58 11.92
C ALA A 195 -16.87 -6.38 13.22
N SER A 196 -17.60 -5.81 14.19
CA SER A 196 -17.95 -6.50 15.43
C SER A 196 -18.86 -7.71 15.19
N GLY A 197 -19.69 -7.69 14.14
CA GLY A 197 -20.66 -8.74 13.82
C GLY A 197 -20.04 -10.06 13.35
N VAL A 198 -18.84 -10.02 12.78
CA VAL A 198 -18.14 -11.24 12.32
C VAL A 198 -17.19 -11.83 13.36
N ARG A 199 -16.94 -11.14 14.48
CA ARG A 199 -15.94 -11.53 15.50
C ARG A 199 -16.12 -12.93 16.04
N ASP A 200 -17.34 -13.32 16.40
CA ASP A 200 -17.59 -14.62 17.02
C ASP A 200 -17.31 -15.76 16.03
N ALA A 201 -17.64 -15.58 14.75
CA ALA A 201 -17.32 -16.54 13.70
C ALA A 201 -15.81 -16.67 13.50
N LEU A 202 -15.09 -15.53 13.50
CA LEU A 202 -13.63 -15.50 13.34
C LEU A 202 -12.89 -16.07 14.55
N ALA A 203 -13.46 -16.01 15.75
CA ALA A 203 -12.89 -16.55 16.98
C ALA A 203 -13.23 -18.04 17.21
N THR A 204 -14.13 -18.62 16.43
CA THR A 204 -14.56 -20.01 16.61
C THR A 204 -13.61 -20.96 15.87
N ASP A 205 -13.02 -21.91 16.58
CA ASP A 205 -12.21 -22.98 16.00
C ASP A 205 -13.11 -24.04 15.34
N THR A 206 -13.37 -23.84 14.05
CA THR A 206 -14.13 -24.77 13.22
C THR A 206 -13.57 -24.75 11.80
N PRO A 207 -13.58 -25.87 11.05
CA PRO A 207 -13.17 -25.88 9.64
C PRO A 207 -13.96 -24.92 8.75
N ALA A 208 -15.16 -24.50 9.17
CA ALA A 208 -16.00 -23.52 8.47
C ALA A 208 -15.62 -22.05 8.77
N ASN A 209 -14.58 -21.79 9.57
CA ASN A 209 -14.14 -20.44 9.87
C ASN A 209 -13.47 -19.83 8.63
N PRO A 210 -14.01 -18.73 8.07
CA PRO A 210 -13.50 -18.17 6.82
C PRO A 210 -12.06 -17.66 6.92
N ALA A 211 -11.60 -17.24 8.10
CA ALA A 211 -10.21 -16.84 8.30
C ALA A 211 -9.25 -18.04 8.32
N LEU A 212 -9.68 -19.20 8.83
CA LEU A 212 -8.87 -20.41 8.79
C LEU A 212 -8.73 -20.94 7.36
N GLU A 213 -9.83 -20.93 6.59
CA GLU A 213 -9.82 -21.37 5.19
C GLU A 213 -8.92 -20.49 4.31
N LEU A 214 -9.12 -19.16 4.38
CA LEU A 214 -8.30 -18.21 3.64
C LEU A 214 -6.84 -18.23 4.12
N GLY A 215 -6.60 -18.30 5.43
CA GLY A 215 -5.24 -18.36 5.98
C GLY A 215 -4.48 -19.60 5.54
N ALA A 216 -5.15 -20.76 5.48
CA ALA A 216 -4.57 -21.99 4.96
C ALA A 216 -4.24 -21.92 3.46
N LEU A 217 -5.13 -21.32 2.66
CA LEU A 217 -4.88 -21.10 1.22
C LEU A 217 -3.66 -20.19 1.01
N LEU A 218 -3.58 -19.08 1.74
CA LEU A 218 -2.46 -18.14 1.64
C LEU A 218 -1.13 -18.79 2.04
N ALA A 219 -1.10 -19.53 3.15
CA ALA A 219 0.12 -20.20 3.61
C ALA A 219 0.57 -21.35 2.70
N GLY A 220 -0.36 -21.94 1.93
CA GLY A 220 -0.07 -23.04 1.00
C GLY A 220 0.35 -22.60 -0.40
N ALA A 221 0.22 -21.31 -0.73
CA ALA A 221 0.46 -20.79 -2.07
C ALA A 221 1.81 -20.08 -2.20
N THR A 222 2.42 -20.12 -3.39
CA THR A 222 3.59 -19.28 -3.72
C THR A 222 3.18 -17.89 -4.22
N ALA A 223 2.01 -17.81 -4.85
CA ALA A 223 1.37 -16.58 -5.29
C ALA A 223 -0.14 -16.80 -5.34
N VAL A 224 -0.92 -15.73 -5.22
CA VAL A 224 -2.38 -15.75 -5.31
C VAL A 224 -2.86 -14.64 -6.25
N ALA A 225 -3.91 -14.90 -7.02
CA ALA A 225 -4.57 -13.88 -7.82
C ALA A 225 -5.71 -13.26 -7.00
N LEU A 226 -5.62 -11.97 -6.69
CA LEU A 226 -6.63 -11.22 -5.95
C LEU A 226 -7.46 -10.39 -6.93
N ALA A 227 -8.76 -10.66 -7.01
CA ALA A 227 -9.67 -9.85 -7.81
C ALA A 227 -10.67 -9.10 -6.94
N PRO A 228 -10.88 -7.80 -7.19
CA PRO A 228 -11.94 -7.05 -6.55
C PRO A 228 -13.31 -7.49 -7.10
N GLY A 229 -14.28 -7.65 -6.20
CA GLY A 229 -15.69 -7.59 -6.56
C GLY A 229 -16.10 -6.16 -6.95
N PRO A 230 -17.37 -5.97 -7.34
CA PRO A 230 -17.90 -4.62 -7.58
C PRO A 230 -17.65 -3.69 -6.38
N ASP A 231 -17.16 -2.49 -6.65
CA ASP A 231 -16.90 -1.43 -5.65
C ASP A 231 -15.95 -1.85 -4.51
N ALA A 232 -15.01 -2.77 -4.81
CA ALA A 232 -14.05 -3.31 -3.84
C ALA A 232 -12.58 -3.13 -4.28
N ALA A 233 -12.27 -2.20 -5.18
CA ALA A 233 -10.91 -2.03 -5.70
C ALA A 233 -9.93 -1.60 -4.59
N ALA A 234 -10.29 -0.56 -3.82
CA ALA A 234 -9.49 -0.13 -2.68
C ALA A 234 -9.37 -1.23 -1.60
N LEU A 235 -10.44 -2.01 -1.37
CA LEU A 235 -10.41 -3.10 -0.40
C LEU A 235 -9.48 -4.23 -0.85
N ALA A 236 -9.47 -4.55 -2.15
CA ALA A 236 -8.56 -5.56 -2.70
C ALA A 236 -7.11 -5.08 -2.65
N GLU A 237 -6.84 -3.82 -2.97
CA GLU A 237 -5.50 -3.23 -2.80
C GLU A 237 -5.04 -3.30 -1.36
N TRP A 238 -5.89 -2.92 -0.41
CA TRP A 238 -5.58 -3.03 1.02
C TRP A 238 -5.32 -4.48 1.46
N ALA A 239 -6.12 -5.44 0.96
CA ALA A 239 -5.93 -6.86 1.26
C ALA A 239 -4.61 -7.39 0.69
N ALA A 240 -4.24 -6.97 -0.53
CA ALA A 240 -2.94 -7.30 -1.14
C ALA A 240 -1.79 -6.73 -0.31
N GLN A 241 -1.89 -5.47 0.15
CA GLN A 241 -0.88 -4.88 1.03
C GLN A 241 -0.78 -5.62 2.36
N LEU A 242 -1.89 -6.02 2.96
CA LEU A 242 -1.90 -6.80 4.20
C LEU A 242 -1.25 -8.18 4.02
N VAL A 243 -1.55 -8.88 2.93
CA VAL A 243 -0.95 -10.18 2.60
C VAL A 243 0.55 -10.03 2.37
N ALA A 244 0.97 -9.11 1.50
CA ALA A 244 2.37 -8.88 1.18
C ALA A 244 3.17 -8.42 2.39
N GLY A 245 2.66 -7.43 3.13
CA GLY A 245 3.33 -6.85 4.29
C GLY A 245 3.30 -7.76 5.52
N GLY A 246 2.24 -8.54 5.69
CA GLY A 246 2.08 -9.46 6.82
C GLY A 246 2.85 -10.76 6.66
N LEU A 247 2.96 -11.29 5.44
CA LEU A 247 3.53 -12.62 5.19
C LEU A 247 4.90 -12.60 4.50
N GLY A 248 5.20 -11.56 3.72
CA GLY A 248 6.40 -11.42 2.90
C GLY A 248 7.67 -11.13 3.69
N LYS A 249 8.10 -12.09 4.52
CA LYS A 249 9.19 -11.96 5.49
C LYS A 249 9.96 -13.26 5.65
N ASP A 250 11.22 -13.15 6.06
CA ASP A 250 12.09 -14.30 6.34
C ASP A 250 12.10 -15.35 5.21
N GLY A 251 11.93 -14.92 3.95
CA GLY A 251 11.88 -15.78 2.77
C GLY A 251 10.54 -16.49 2.51
N HIS A 252 9.48 -16.14 3.24
CA HIS A 252 8.15 -16.76 3.16
C HIS A 252 7.08 -15.77 2.67
N GLY A 253 5.88 -16.29 2.47
CA GLY A 253 4.68 -15.53 2.11
C GLY A 253 4.35 -15.63 0.61
N PRO A 254 3.06 -15.75 0.25
CA PRO A 254 2.64 -15.72 -1.15
C PRO A 254 2.78 -14.31 -1.73
N LEU A 255 3.08 -14.22 -3.02
CA LEU A 255 2.94 -12.98 -3.79
C LEU A 255 1.46 -12.70 -4.08
N PRO A 256 0.86 -11.60 -3.56
CA PRO A 256 -0.51 -11.23 -3.89
C PRO A 256 -0.56 -10.42 -5.19
N VAL A 257 -1.02 -11.04 -6.28
CA VAL A 257 -1.15 -10.39 -7.59
C VAL A 257 -2.56 -9.84 -7.74
N LEU A 258 -2.70 -8.51 -7.71
CA LEU A 258 -3.96 -7.85 -8.05
C LEU A 258 -4.25 -8.02 -9.55
N VAL A 259 -5.44 -8.54 -9.86
CA VAL A 259 -5.89 -8.82 -11.22
C VAL A 259 -7.31 -8.31 -11.44
N GLU A 260 -7.69 -8.14 -12.71
CA GLU A 260 -9.00 -7.59 -13.09
C GLU A 260 -10.14 -8.61 -12.89
N GLY A 261 -9.83 -9.90 -12.67
CA GLY A 261 -10.79 -10.98 -12.51
C GLY A 261 -10.60 -12.11 -13.54
N PRO A 262 -11.66 -12.90 -13.82
CA PRO A 262 -11.62 -13.98 -14.79
C PRO A 262 -11.10 -13.53 -16.16
N GLY A 263 -10.12 -14.25 -16.69
CA GLY A 263 -9.46 -13.93 -17.96
C GLY A 263 -8.18 -13.09 -17.83
N ALA A 264 -7.84 -12.63 -16.62
CA ALA A 264 -6.50 -12.14 -16.35
C ALA A 264 -5.45 -13.26 -16.55
N PRO A 265 -4.22 -12.95 -17.00
CA PRO A 265 -3.20 -13.96 -17.31
C PRO A 265 -2.90 -14.92 -16.15
N GLU A 266 -2.98 -14.45 -14.91
CA GLU A 266 -2.69 -15.23 -13.70
C GLU A 266 -3.90 -16.01 -13.17
N TRP A 267 -5.12 -15.75 -13.67
CA TRP A 267 -6.37 -16.20 -13.03
C TRP A 267 -6.50 -17.72 -12.95
N ASP A 268 -6.16 -18.41 -14.04
CA ASP A 268 -6.29 -19.88 -14.13
C ASP A 268 -5.03 -20.61 -13.60
N ASP A 269 -3.90 -19.91 -13.48
CA ASP A 269 -2.61 -20.47 -13.08
C ASP A 269 -2.33 -20.32 -11.57
N LEU A 270 -2.95 -19.34 -10.91
CA LEU A 270 -2.82 -19.09 -9.48
C LEU A 270 -4.13 -19.38 -8.74
N PRO A 271 -4.08 -19.73 -7.43
CA PRO A 271 -5.28 -19.73 -6.60
C PRO A 271 -5.94 -18.33 -6.62
N ALA A 272 -7.11 -18.26 -7.25
CA ALA A 272 -7.88 -17.03 -7.37
C ALA A 272 -8.74 -16.79 -6.11
N VAL A 273 -8.59 -15.62 -5.51
CA VAL A 273 -9.35 -15.17 -4.34
C VAL A 273 -10.13 -13.90 -4.67
N GLY A 274 -11.45 -13.96 -4.52
CA GLY A 274 -12.35 -12.83 -4.66
C GLY A 274 -12.41 -11.98 -3.38
N VAL A 275 -12.19 -10.69 -3.52
CA VAL A 275 -12.45 -9.69 -2.48
C VAL A 275 -13.86 -9.14 -2.71
N GLY A 276 -14.86 -9.81 -2.14
CA GLY A 276 -16.25 -9.74 -2.58
C GLY A 276 -16.65 -10.90 -3.50
N GLU A 277 -17.85 -10.83 -4.08
CA GLU A 277 -18.35 -11.85 -4.99
C GLU A 277 -17.68 -11.75 -6.37
N VAL A 278 -16.78 -12.67 -6.67
CA VAL A 278 -16.14 -12.80 -7.99
C VAL A 278 -16.40 -14.20 -8.54
N ALA A 279 -17.05 -14.27 -9.69
CA ALA A 279 -17.39 -15.55 -10.32
C ALA A 279 -16.13 -16.33 -10.72
N GLY A 280 -16.08 -17.62 -10.39
CA GLY A 280 -14.95 -18.49 -10.74
C GLY A 280 -13.74 -18.38 -9.81
N ALA A 281 -13.79 -17.56 -8.75
CA ALA A 281 -12.76 -17.57 -7.73
C ALA A 281 -12.78 -18.89 -6.94
N ALA A 282 -11.60 -19.39 -6.56
CA ALA A 282 -11.47 -20.59 -5.73
C ALA A 282 -12.01 -20.34 -4.31
N LEU A 283 -11.82 -19.13 -3.81
CA LEU A 283 -12.36 -18.66 -2.53
C LEU A 283 -12.83 -17.21 -2.68
N ALA A 284 -13.85 -16.80 -1.92
CA ALA A 284 -14.33 -15.42 -1.92
C ALA A 284 -14.66 -14.94 -0.50
N THR A 285 -14.27 -13.71 -0.19
CA THR A 285 -14.66 -13.02 1.05
C THR A 285 -15.89 -12.15 0.82
N ARG A 286 -16.69 -11.92 1.87
CA ARG A 286 -18.01 -11.26 1.78
C ARG A 286 -18.26 -10.35 2.97
N GLY A 287 -19.20 -9.42 2.81
CA GLY A 287 -19.62 -8.47 3.85
C GLY A 287 -19.21 -7.04 3.51
N SER A 288 -19.46 -6.11 4.43
CA SER A 288 -19.03 -4.72 4.27
C SER A 288 -17.49 -4.62 4.33
N PRO A 289 -16.89 -3.52 3.84
CA PRO A 289 -15.44 -3.33 3.87
C PRO A 289 -14.83 -3.55 5.26
N ALA A 290 -15.45 -3.04 6.32
CA ALA A 290 -14.96 -3.20 7.68
C ALA A 290 -15.01 -4.65 8.19
N ALA A 291 -16.06 -5.40 7.86
CA ALA A 291 -16.16 -6.83 8.19
C ALA A 291 -15.12 -7.67 7.44
N GLN A 292 -14.91 -7.35 6.15
CA GLN A 292 -13.87 -7.98 5.35
C GLN A 292 -12.48 -7.64 5.88
N MET A 293 -12.20 -6.39 6.26
CA MET A 293 -10.93 -5.99 6.85
C MET A 293 -10.58 -6.85 8.08
N LEU A 294 -11.54 -7.02 8.99
CA LEU A 294 -11.31 -7.87 10.16
C LEU A 294 -11.08 -9.35 9.79
N THR A 295 -11.81 -9.86 8.79
CA THR A 295 -11.67 -11.23 8.28
C THR A 295 -10.28 -11.46 7.69
N TRP A 296 -9.81 -10.55 6.84
CA TRP A 296 -8.48 -10.60 6.22
C TRP A 296 -7.35 -10.47 7.25
N GLN A 297 -7.50 -9.60 8.25
CA GLN A 297 -6.54 -9.50 9.38
C GLN A 297 -6.39 -10.83 10.12
N HIS A 298 -7.51 -11.51 10.44
CA HIS A 298 -7.45 -12.82 11.07
C HIS A 298 -6.85 -13.89 10.13
N ALA A 299 -7.20 -13.87 8.84
CA ALA A 299 -6.68 -14.84 7.88
C ALA A 299 -5.16 -14.72 7.69
N VAL A 300 -4.65 -13.49 7.57
CA VAL A 300 -3.20 -13.23 7.47
C VAL A 300 -2.49 -13.60 8.77
N ALA A 301 -3.08 -13.35 9.93
CA ALA A 301 -2.52 -13.76 11.22
C ALA A 301 -2.40 -15.30 11.35
N VAL A 302 -3.43 -16.02 10.87
CA VAL A 302 -3.42 -17.50 10.76
C VAL A 302 -2.35 -17.98 9.78
N ALA A 303 -2.26 -17.36 8.60
CA ALA A 303 -1.26 -17.70 7.61
C ALA A 303 0.17 -17.46 8.12
N ALA A 304 0.38 -16.37 8.87
CA ALA A 304 1.66 -16.06 9.49
C ALA A 304 2.06 -17.11 10.53
N HIS A 305 1.10 -17.61 11.32
CA HIS A 305 1.33 -18.72 12.25
C HIS A 305 1.80 -19.99 11.51
N LEU A 306 1.11 -20.33 10.41
CA LEU A 306 1.46 -21.48 9.57
C LEU A 306 2.84 -21.38 8.91
N LEU A 307 3.21 -20.17 8.49
CA LEU A 307 4.50 -19.87 7.86
C LEU A 307 5.63 -19.66 8.86
N GLY A 308 5.32 -19.53 10.16
CA GLY A 308 6.30 -19.24 11.20
C GLY A 308 6.93 -17.87 11.04
N VAL A 309 6.14 -16.85 10.68
CA VAL A 309 6.56 -15.44 10.58
C VAL A 309 5.72 -14.57 11.53
N ASP A 310 6.20 -13.35 11.82
CA ASP A 310 5.42 -12.36 12.57
C ASP A 310 4.55 -11.54 11.59
N PRO A 311 3.23 -11.47 11.79
CA PRO A 311 2.34 -10.74 10.88
C PRO A 311 2.48 -9.22 10.94
N THR A 312 3.03 -8.67 12.04
CA THR A 312 2.92 -7.26 12.41
C THR A 312 4.25 -6.53 12.55
N ASP A 313 5.38 -7.25 12.52
CA ASP A 313 6.69 -6.61 12.44
C ASP A 313 6.96 -6.05 11.02
N ARG A 314 7.97 -5.18 10.89
CA ARG A 314 8.39 -4.60 9.60
C ARG A 314 9.91 -4.54 9.53
N PRO A 315 10.60 -5.70 9.51
CA PRO A 315 12.05 -5.77 9.65
C PRO A 315 12.79 -5.15 8.45
N ASP A 316 12.12 -5.00 7.30
CA ASP A 316 12.71 -4.50 6.06
C ASP A 316 12.22 -3.08 5.68
N ALA A 317 11.57 -2.38 6.61
CA ALA A 317 11.22 -0.97 6.44
C ALA A 317 12.48 -0.15 6.16
N THR A 318 12.38 0.82 5.25
CA THR A 318 13.52 1.65 4.83
C THR A 318 13.07 3.10 4.79
N ALA A 319 13.80 3.96 5.50
CA ALA A 319 13.60 5.40 5.42
C ALA A 319 14.25 5.98 4.15
N PRO A 320 13.70 7.06 3.56
CA PRO A 320 14.40 7.83 2.55
C PRO A 320 15.81 8.22 3.00
N MET A 321 16.75 8.27 2.06
CA MET A 321 18.11 8.75 2.32
C MET A 321 18.46 9.91 1.37
N PRO A 322 18.86 11.09 1.89
CA PRO A 322 19.30 12.20 1.05
C PRO A 322 20.45 11.78 0.13
N GLY A 323 20.39 12.18 -1.14
CA GLY A 323 21.42 11.84 -2.13
C GLY A 323 21.37 10.41 -2.65
N ALA A 324 20.31 9.64 -2.34
CA ALA A 324 20.07 8.33 -2.96
C ALA A 324 19.47 8.44 -4.37
N ASP A 325 19.74 9.50 -5.13
CA ASP A 325 19.23 9.67 -6.50
C ASP A 325 19.73 8.59 -7.48
N GLY A 326 20.67 7.73 -7.07
CA GLY A 326 21.16 6.58 -7.81
C GLY A 326 22.26 6.93 -8.81
N GLY A 327 22.86 8.12 -8.71
CA GLY A 327 23.99 8.54 -9.54
C GLY A 327 23.62 8.87 -10.98
N ALA A 328 24.55 8.66 -11.92
CA ALA A 328 24.31 8.89 -13.35
C ALA A 328 23.61 7.67 -13.99
N PRO A 329 22.73 7.87 -15.00
CA PRO A 329 22.11 6.75 -15.71
C PRO A 329 23.17 5.93 -16.46
N VAL A 330 22.93 4.63 -16.59
CA VAL A 330 23.79 3.72 -17.36
C VAL A 330 23.74 4.08 -18.85
N PHE A 331 22.54 4.41 -19.35
CA PHE A 331 22.31 4.96 -20.69
C PHE A 331 20.94 5.66 -20.73
N THR A 332 20.69 6.37 -21.84
CA THR A 332 19.40 7.01 -22.14
C THR A 332 18.90 6.52 -23.48
N ASP A 333 17.63 6.13 -23.56
CA ASP A 333 16.93 5.70 -24.79
C ASP A 333 15.64 6.52 -24.94
N GLY A 334 15.68 7.52 -25.82
CA GLY A 334 14.59 8.48 -25.98
C GLY A 334 14.35 9.30 -24.71
N ALA A 335 13.13 9.25 -24.18
CA ALA A 335 12.70 9.95 -22.96
C ALA A 335 12.90 9.11 -21.67
N VAL A 336 13.70 8.03 -21.74
CA VAL A 336 13.92 7.13 -20.61
C VAL A 336 15.39 7.06 -20.26
N GLU A 337 15.72 7.47 -19.05
CA GLU A 337 17.01 7.25 -18.41
C GLU A 337 16.98 5.91 -17.66
N VAL A 338 17.97 5.06 -17.90
CA VAL A 338 18.01 3.69 -17.36
C VAL A 338 19.07 3.57 -16.28
N TYR A 339 18.64 3.10 -15.11
CA TYR A 339 19.49 2.80 -13.97
C TYR A 339 19.39 1.31 -13.66
N ALA A 340 20.54 0.64 -13.58
CA ALA A 340 20.64 -0.79 -13.28
C ALA A 340 21.97 -1.07 -12.56
N GLY A 341 22.04 -2.21 -11.89
CA GLY A 341 23.28 -2.70 -11.28
C GLY A 341 24.12 -3.55 -12.24
N ASP A 342 25.13 -4.22 -11.69
CA ASP A 342 26.10 -5.04 -12.45
C ASP A 342 25.48 -6.25 -13.18
N TRP A 343 24.20 -6.55 -12.95
CA TRP A 343 23.46 -7.60 -13.64
C TRP A 343 23.15 -7.25 -15.11
N LEU A 344 23.17 -5.96 -15.48
CA LEU A 344 22.87 -5.52 -16.83
C LEU A 344 24.07 -5.78 -17.76
N PRO A 345 23.91 -6.51 -18.88
CA PRO A 345 25.01 -6.78 -19.80
C PRO A 345 25.64 -5.51 -20.38
N ALA A 346 26.97 -5.48 -20.40
CA ALA A 346 27.72 -4.38 -21.00
C ALA A 346 27.35 -4.19 -22.48
N GLY A 347 27.16 -2.93 -22.89
CA GLY A 347 26.76 -2.57 -24.25
C GLY A 347 25.25 -2.58 -24.50
N THR A 348 24.43 -2.85 -23.47
CA THR A 348 22.97 -2.61 -23.56
C THR A 348 22.70 -1.11 -23.66
N ASP A 349 22.00 -0.68 -24.71
CA ASP A 349 21.75 0.73 -25.04
C ASP A 349 20.28 1.03 -25.38
N THR A 350 19.38 0.06 -25.18
CA THR A 350 17.94 0.23 -25.40
C THR A 350 17.12 -0.28 -24.21
N VAL A 351 15.96 0.32 -23.97
CA VAL A 351 15.01 -0.11 -22.93
C VAL A 351 14.53 -1.55 -23.21
N THR A 352 14.31 -1.91 -24.48
CA THR A 352 13.95 -3.30 -24.84
C THR A 352 15.07 -4.28 -24.49
N GLY A 353 16.33 -3.93 -24.74
CA GLY A 353 17.48 -4.76 -24.37
C GLY A 353 17.60 -4.93 -22.85
N ALA A 354 17.42 -3.84 -22.09
CA ALA A 354 17.44 -3.87 -20.64
C ALA A 354 16.31 -4.73 -20.06
N LEU A 355 15.08 -4.60 -20.56
CA LEU A 355 13.95 -5.42 -20.12
C LEU A 355 14.17 -6.91 -20.45
N ARG A 356 14.72 -7.25 -21.63
CA ARG A 356 15.04 -8.64 -21.96
C ARG A 356 16.07 -9.23 -21.01
N ALA A 357 17.15 -8.50 -20.72
CA ALA A 357 18.15 -8.94 -19.74
C ALA A 357 17.54 -9.06 -18.34
N PHE A 358 16.66 -8.13 -17.98
CA PHE A 358 15.98 -8.13 -16.70
C PHE A 358 15.04 -9.33 -16.55
N THR A 359 14.39 -9.81 -17.59
CA THR A 359 13.48 -10.97 -17.51
C THR A 359 14.16 -12.32 -17.78
N ALA A 360 15.33 -12.35 -18.42
CA ALA A 360 15.97 -13.57 -18.90
C ALA A 360 16.32 -14.61 -17.81
N GLU A 361 16.71 -14.17 -16.60
CA GLU A 361 17.14 -15.09 -15.55
C GLU A 361 15.99 -15.62 -14.67
N LEU A 362 14.73 -15.27 -14.99
CA LEU A 362 13.57 -15.83 -14.29
C LEU A 362 13.46 -17.35 -14.54
N ASP A 363 14.04 -17.85 -15.64
CA ASP A 363 14.01 -19.25 -16.09
C ASP A 363 14.96 -20.20 -15.33
N GLY A 364 15.77 -19.69 -14.40
CA GLY A 364 16.89 -20.44 -13.81
C GLY A 364 16.78 -20.90 -12.35
N GLN A 365 15.68 -20.67 -11.63
CA GLN A 365 15.66 -20.99 -10.19
C GLN A 365 15.29 -22.46 -9.89
N ALA A 366 16.24 -23.17 -9.29
CA ALA A 366 16.24 -24.62 -9.05
C ALA A 366 15.50 -25.08 -7.78
N ASP A 367 14.92 -24.16 -6.99
CA ASP A 367 14.45 -24.47 -5.62
C ASP A 367 12.96 -24.17 -5.39
N GLY A 368 12.11 -24.39 -6.40
CA GLY A 368 10.64 -24.32 -6.23
C GLY A 368 10.05 -22.92 -6.05
N ALA A 369 10.86 -21.86 -6.01
CA ALA A 369 10.41 -20.48 -6.04
C ALA A 369 10.05 -20.05 -7.48
N THR A 370 8.82 -19.63 -7.69
CA THR A 370 8.39 -19.00 -8.95
C THR A 370 8.98 -17.60 -9.03
N GLY A 371 9.98 -17.40 -9.88
CA GLY A 371 10.49 -16.06 -10.20
C GLY A 371 9.34 -15.15 -10.65
N HIS A 372 9.27 -13.94 -10.11
CA HIS A 372 8.19 -12.98 -10.33
C HIS A 372 8.74 -11.59 -10.63
N LEU A 373 7.89 -10.75 -11.20
CA LEU A 373 8.17 -9.33 -11.45
C LEU A 373 7.32 -8.47 -10.51
N ALA A 374 7.88 -7.36 -10.06
CA ALA A 374 7.15 -6.32 -9.37
C ALA A 374 7.42 -4.98 -10.05
N VAL A 375 6.36 -4.24 -10.38
CA VAL A 375 6.46 -2.88 -10.91
C VAL A 375 6.06 -1.90 -9.80
N HIS A 376 7.01 -1.10 -9.33
CA HIS A 376 6.76 -0.03 -8.36
C HIS A 376 6.75 1.32 -9.09
N ALA A 377 5.58 1.95 -9.23
CA ALA A 377 5.43 3.21 -9.92
C ALA A 377 5.45 4.39 -8.94
N TYR A 378 6.57 5.13 -8.89
CA TYR A 378 6.71 6.41 -8.21
C TYR A 378 6.32 7.53 -9.19
N LEU A 379 5.03 7.57 -9.52
CA LEU A 379 4.40 8.43 -10.52
C LEU A 379 3.04 8.88 -9.99
N ASP A 380 2.33 9.71 -10.74
CA ASP A 380 0.97 10.13 -10.41
C ASP A 380 -0.02 9.00 -10.69
N ARG A 381 -0.74 8.53 -9.66
CA ARG A 381 -1.67 7.39 -9.82
C ARG A 381 -2.91 7.69 -10.67
N ILE A 382 -3.26 8.95 -10.86
CA ILE A 382 -4.43 9.44 -11.58
C ILE A 382 -4.05 9.79 -13.01
N GLU A 383 -3.07 10.67 -13.21
CA GLU A 383 -2.65 11.10 -14.55
C GLU A 383 -1.86 10.01 -15.27
N ASP A 384 -0.98 9.29 -14.57
CA ASP A 384 -0.17 8.21 -15.15
C ASP A 384 -0.84 6.82 -15.03
N ALA A 385 -2.14 6.75 -14.73
CA ALA A 385 -2.89 5.51 -14.47
C ALA A 385 -2.71 4.42 -15.54
N SER A 386 -2.43 4.84 -16.78
CA SER A 386 -2.14 3.92 -17.90
C SER A 386 -0.88 3.08 -17.70
N ALA A 387 0.02 3.43 -16.77
CA ALA A 387 1.16 2.59 -16.39
C ALA A 387 0.75 1.21 -15.85
N ALA A 388 -0.44 1.09 -15.25
CA ALA A 388 -0.95 -0.17 -14.73
C ALA A 388 -1.12 -1.26 -15.82
N VAL A 389 -1.28 -0.87 -17.09
CA VAL A 389 -1.39 -1.82 -18.22
C VAL A 389 -0.11 -2.63 -18.47
N LEU A 390 1.02 -2.18 -17.91
CA LEU A 390 2.29 -2.89 -18.01
C LEU A 390 2.23 -4.25 -17.33
N ARG A 391 1.51 -4.38 -16.22
CA ARG A 391 1.38 -5.65 -15.47
C ARG A 391 0.86 -6.81 -16.30
N PRO A 392 -0.38 -6.77 -16.85
CA PRO A 392 -0.90 -7.89 -17.62
C PRO A 392 -0.07 -8.16 -18.88
N GLU A 393 0.54 -7.14 -19.48
CA GLU A 393 1.40 -7.35 -20.66
C GLU A 393 2.71 -8.04 -20.28
N LEU A 394 3.38 -7.62 -19.20
CA LEU A 394 4.59 -8.28 -18.69
C LEU A 394 4.31 -9.74 -18.37
N THR A 395 3.19 -10.06 -17.69
CA THR A 395 2.82 -11.45 -17.42
C THR A 395 2.64 -12.23 -18.72
N ARG A 396 1.90 -11.69 -19.70
CA ARG A 396 1.70 -12.37 -21.00
C ARG A 396 3.01 -12.64 -21.75
N ARG A 397 3.98 -11.73 -21.67
CA ARG A 397 5.25 -11.84 -22.40
C ARG A 397 6.27 -12.73 -21.72
N THR A 398 6.24 -12.77 -20.41
CA THR A 398 7.25 -13.48 -19.61
C THR A 398 6.75 -14.81 -19.06
N GLY A 399 5.43 -15.01 -19.03
CA GLY A 399 4.79 -16.14 -18.35
C GLY A 399 5.00 -16.11 -16.83
N ARG A 400 5.43 -14.97 -16.25
CA ARG A 400 5.73 -14.84 -14.83
C ARG A 400 4.68 -13.97 -14.13
N PRO A 401 4.22 -14.36 -12.93
CA PRO A 401 3.38 -13.50 -12.11
C PRO A 401 4.02 -12.11 -11.97
N THR A 402 3.24 -11.07 -12.24
CA THR A 402 3.71 -9.68 -12.19
C THR A 402 2.78 -8.87 -11.32
N THR A 403 3.30 -8.17 -10.31
CA THR A 403 2.55 -7.14 -9.57
C THR A 403 2.79 -5.75 -10.16
N PHE A 404 1.82 -4.86 -9.96
CA PHE A 404 1.98 -3.44 -10.20
C PHE A 404 1.36 -2.69 -9.04
N ASP A 405 2.15 -1.80 -8.45
CA ASP A 405 1.79 -1.10 -7.24
C ASP A 405 2.30 0.35 -7.32
N TRP A 406 1.46 1.28 -6.88
CA TRP A 406 1.86 2.69 -6.74
C TRP A 406 2.77 2.85 -5.52
N ALA A 407 3.87 3.56 -5.68
CA ALA A 407 4.83 3.83 -4.62
C ALA A 407 4.85 5.34 -4.29
N PRO A 408 5.07 5.73 -3.02
CA PRO A 408 5.51 4.89 -1.91
C PRO A 408 4.41 4.17 -1.13
N ARG A 409 3.12 4.37 -1.47
CA ARG A 409 1.99 3.79 -0.72
C ARG A 409 2.05 2.27 -0.55
N CYS A 410 2.62 1.54 -1.51
CA CYS A 410 2.75 0.09 -1.47
C CYS A 410 3.92 -0.43 -0.62
N LEU A 411 4.83 0.43 -0.16
CA LEU A 411 6.06 0.00 0.53
C LEU A 411 5.81 -0.79 1.82
N PRO A 412 4.78 -0.51 2.63
CA PRO A 412 4.41 -1.36 3.77
C PRO A 412 3.94 -2.77 3.38
N GLY A 413 3.48 -2.95 2.14
CA GLY A 413 2.99 -4.21 1.59
C GLY A 413 3.96 -4.82 0.58
N ALA A 414 3.75 -4.53 -0.72
CA ALA A 414 4.56 -5.04 -1.82
C ALA A 414 6.07 -4.76 -1.64
N GLY A 415 6.44 -3.58 -1.12
CA GLY A 415 7.84 -3.26 -0.83
C GLY A 415 8.45 -4.16 0.25
N GLN A 416 7.70 -4.44 1.33
CA GLN A 416 8.10 -5.40 2.36
C GLN A 416 8.27 -6.80 1.76
N HIS A 417 7.34 -7.28 0.94
CA HIS A 417 7.46 -8.56 0.25
C HIS A 417 8.65 -8.62 -0.71
N ALA A 418 8.89 -7.58 -1.52
CA ALA A 418 10.01 -7.54 -2.46
C ALA A 418 11.37 -7.68 -1.75
N LYS A 419 11.48 -7.18 -0.51
CA LYS A 419 12.68 -7.24 0.33
C LYS A 419 12.75 -8.54 1.15
N GLY A 420 11.71 -8.86 1.90
CA GLY A 420 11.69 -9.93 2.90
C GLY A 420 11.07 -11.25 2.44
N GLY A 421 10.29 -11.24 1.35
CA GLY A 421 9.61 -12.43 0.81
C GLY A 421 10.55 -13.40 0.09
N PRO A 422 10.00 -14.43 -0.56
CA PRO A 422 10.77 -15.48 -1.21
C PRO A 422 11.81 -14.93 -2.20
N PRO A 423 12.95 -15.63 -2.40
CA PRO A 423 13.94 -15.23 -3.39
C PRO A 423 13.36 -15.28 -4.81
N GLY A 424 14.03 -14.61 -5.75
CA GLY A 424 13.66 -14.67 -7.18
C GLY A 424 12.77 -13.53 -7.68
N GLY A 425 12.37 -12.60 -6.80
CA GLY A 425 11.72 -11.35 -7.19
C GLY A 425 12.67 -10.37 -7.88
N ARG A 426 12.19 -9.73 -8.95
CA ARG A 426 12.87 -8.65 -9.66
C ARG A 426 11.99 -7.41 -9.69
N VAL A 427 12.54 -6.26 -9.33
CA VAL A 427 11.76 -5.02 -9.18
C VAL A 427 12.07 -4.02 -10.29
N CYS A 428 11.06 -3.66 -11.07
CA CYS A 428 11.11 -2.55 -11.99
C CYS A 428 10.53 -1.31 -11.31
N GLN A 429 11.34 -0.28 -11.13
CA GLN A 429 10.85 1.01 -10.62
C GLN A 429 10.59 1.95 -11.80
N LEU A 430 9.43 2.60 -11.81
CA LEU A 430 9.14 3.71 -12.71
C LEU A 430 9.21 4.99 -11.90
N THR A 431 9.97 5.97 -12.37
CA THR A 431 10.03 7.32 -11.78
C THR A 431 9.86 8.33 -12.90
N GLY A 432 9.46 9.56 -12.59
CA GLY A 432 9.23 10.59 -13.59
C GLY A 432 9.67 11.97 -13.11
N ALA A 433 10.24 12.74 -14.02
CA ALA A 433 10.43 14.17 -13.82
C ALA A 433 9.07 14.89 -13.74
N LEU A 434 9.07 16.10 -13.20
CA LEU A 434 7.93 17.00 -13.29
C LEU A 434 7.88 17.57 -14.72
N ASP A 435 6.69 17.53 -15.33
CA ASP A 435 6.48 18.16 -16.63
C ASP A 435 6.41 19.69 -16.45
N GLY A 436 7.22 20.45 -17.21
CA GLY A 436 7.22 21.92 -17.19
C GLY A 436 8.60 22.57 -17.10
N ALA A 437 8.67 23.87 -17.36
CA ALA A 437 9.91 24.63 -17.16
C ALA A 437 10.11 24.93 -15.65
N PRO A 438 11.35 24.97 -15.13
CA PRO A 438 11.63 25.24 -13.70
C PRO A 438 10.98 26.53 -13.17
N ASP A 439 10.80 27.53 -14.04
CA ASP A 439 10.24 28.84 -13.70
C ASP A 439 8.71 28.81 -13.48
N GLU A 440 8.03 27.71 -13.84
CA GLU A 440 6.58 27.51 -13.71
C GLU A 440 6.20 26.69 -12.46
N VAL A 441 7.19 26.20 -11.71
CA VAL A 441 7.02 25.29 -10.59
C VAL A 441 6.74 26.07 -9.29
N PRO A 442 5.61 25.84 -8.60
CA PRO A 442 5.33 26.49 -7.33
C PRO A 442 6.41 26.22 -6.27
N ALA A 443 6.67 27.21 -5.40
CA ALA A 443 7.68 27.08 -4.35
C ALA A 443 7.40 25.87 -3.44
N GLY A 444 8.42 25.05 -3.19
CA GLY A 444 8.32 23.83 -2.38
C GLY A 444 8.09 22.53 -3.16
N VAL A 445 7.71 22.63 -4.44
CA VAL A 445 7.47 21.44 -5.29
C VAL A 445 8.76 20.68 -5.62
N ASP A 446 9.89 21.38 -5.77
CA ASP A 446 11.21 20.73 -5.94
C ASP A 446 11.57 19.81 -4.76
N ALA A 447 11.15 20.17 -3.55
CA ALA A 447 11.37 19.36 -2.36
C ALA A 447 10.55 18.07 -2.40
N LEU A 448 9.32 18.11 -2.95
CA LEU A 448 8.47 16.93 -3.17
C LEU A 448 9.12 15.95 -4.15
N ALA A 449 9.56 16.45 -5.31
CA ALA A 449 10.26 15.67 -6.33
C ALA A 449 11.53 15.02 -5.76
N THR A 450 12.32 15.81 -5.02
CA THR A 450 13.54 15.35 -4.36
C THR A 450 13.24 14.25 -3.34
N ALA A 451 12.21 14.43 -2.51
CA ALA A 451 11.80 13.44 -1.51
C ALA A 451 11.34 12.13 -2.15
N GLN A 452 10.56 12.21 -3.24
CA GLN A 452 10.08 11.02 -3.95
C GLN A 452 11.24 10.23 -4.57
N LEU A 453 12.17 10.92 -5.24
CA LEU A 453 13.33 10.28 -5.85
C LEU A 453 14.28 9.69 -4.80
N ALA A 454 14.47 10.37 -3.67
CA ALA A 454 15.24 9.86 -2.54
C ALA A 454 14.61 8.59 -1.94
N GLN A 455 13.28 8.52 -1.85
CA GLN A 455 12.56 7.33 -1.39
C GLN A 455 12.71 6.16 -2.38
N ALA A 456 12.54 6.41 -3.68
CA ALA A 456 12.72 5.40 -4.73
C ALA A 456 14.15 4.83 -4.73
N GLY A 457 15.13 5.71 -4.57
CA GLY A 457 16.54 5.36 -4.47
C GLY A 457 16.91 4.56 -3.23
N ALA A 458 16.41 4.96 -2.06
CA ALA A 458 16.62 4.22 -0.82
C ALA A 458 16.02 2.81 -0.90
N ASP A 459 14.83 2.67 -1.48
CA ASP A 459 14.19 1.38 -1.75
C ASP A 459 15.02 0.52 -2.72
N ALA A 460 15.50 1.10 -3.82
CA ALA A 460 16.36 0.42 -4.79
C ALA A 460 17.66 -0.09 -4.15
N ALA A 461 18.29 0.73 -3.31
CA ALA A 461 19.50 0.37 -2.57
C ALA A 461 19.24 -0.77 -1.57
N ALA A 462 18.11 -0.73 -0.85
CA ALA A 462 17.72 -1.77 0.11
C ALA A 462 17.43 -3.12 -0.58
N LEU A 463 16.84 -3.09 -1.77
CA LEU A 463 16.63 -4.25 -2.64
C LEU A 463 17.96 -4.82 -3.16
N ALA A 464 18.82 -3.95 -3.72
CA ALA A 464 20.13 -4.34 -4.25
C ALA A 464 21.04 -4.97 -3.17
N ALA A 465 21.02 -4.41 -1.94
CA ALA A 465 21.75 -4.96 -0.80
C ALA A 465 21.31 -6.38 -0.40
N ARG A 466 20.08 -6.77 -0.77
CA ARG A 466 19.51 -8.12 -0.58
C ARG A 466 19.65 -9.02 -1.82
N GLY A 467 20.45 -8.58 -2.81
CA GLY A 467 20.67 -9.30 -4.06
C GLY A 467 19.43 -9.36 -4.95
N ARG A 468 18.47 -8.43 -4.78
CA ARG A 468 17.30 -8.30 -5.67
C ARG A 468 17.68 -7.41 -6.86
N PRO A 469 17.61 -7.90 -8.11
CA PRO A 469 17.83 -7.06 -9.28
C PRO A 469 16.77 -5.94 -9.34
N VAL A 470 17.25 -4.71 -9.44
CA VAL A 470 16.42 -3.52 -9.65
C VAL A 470 16.74 -2.90 -10.99
N LEU A 471 15.70 -2.63 -11.78
CA LEU A 471 15.74 -1.84 -13.00
C LEU A 471 14.90 -0.59 -12.78
N ARG A 472 15.51 0.59 -12.73
CA ARG A 472 14.77 1.85 -12.62
C ARG A 472 14.76 2.57 -13.96
N LEU A 473 13.56 2.86 -14.44
CA LEU A 473 13.28 3.57 -15.68
C LEU A 473 12.75 4.95 -15.31
N HIS A 474 13.60 5.96 -15.45
CA HIS A 474 13.26 7.34 -15.13
C HIS A 474 12.79 8.06 -16.40
N PHE A 475 11.57 8.61 -16.37
CA PHE A 475 10.97 9.32 -17.48
C PHE A 475 11.32 10.80 -17.41
N THR A 476 12.07 11.30 -18.39
CA THR A 476 12.34 12.74 -18.53
C THR A 476 11.15 13.50 -19.12
N ASP A 477 10.23 12.78 -19.75
CA ASP A 477 8.89 13.17 -20.16
C ASP A 477 7.99 11.96 -19.88
N ARG A 478 7.01 12.10 -18.98
CA ARG A 478 6.24 10.95 -18.46
C ARG A 478 5.47 10.22 -19.57
N VAL A 479 4.82 10.97 -20.45
CA VAL A 479 4.01 10.42 -21.55
C VAL A 479 4.89 9.70 -22.56
N ALA A 480 5.96 10.34 -23.04
CA ALA A 480 6.88 9.75 -24.01
C ALA A 480 7.66 8.57 -23.43
N GLY A 481 8.03 8.65 -22.15
CA GLY A 481 8.66 7.58 -21.39
C GLY A 481 7.77 6.34 -21.31
N LEU A 482 6.51 6.52 -20.90
CA LEU A 482 5.55 5.42 -20.80
C LEU A 482 5.28 4.78 -22.17
N VAL A 483 5.16 5.56 -23.24
CA VAL A 483 5.03 5.02 -24.62
C VAL A 483 6.25 4.18 -25.00
N THR A 484 7.45 4.63 -24.63
CA THR A 484 8.70 3.91 -24.90
C THR A 484 8.74 2.57 -24.16
N VAL A 485 8.40 2.56 -22.87
CA VAL A 485 8.35 1.34 -22.05
C VAL A 485 7.26 0.38 -22.55
N ALA A 486 6.05 0.87 -22.81
CA ALA A 486 4.96 0.03 -23.31
C ALA A 486 5.33 -0.66 -24.64
N ARG A 487 5.97 0.06 -25.57
CA ARG A 487 6.48 -0.53 -26.82
C ARG A 487 7.60 -1.53 -26.59
N ALA A 488 8.47 -1.29 -25.61
CA ALA A 488 9.54 -2.20 -25.27
C ALA A 488 9.01 -3.51 -24.68
N VAL A 489 8.02 -3.43 -23.78
CA VAL A 489 7.31 -4.60 -23.23
C VAL A 489 6.63 -5.39 -24.34
N GLN A 490 5.96 -4.74 -25.32
CA GLN A 490 5.33 -5.42 -26.45
C GLN A 490 6.32 -6.16 -27.39
N ARG A 491 7.63 -5.95 -27.24
CA ARG A 491 8.70 -6.59 -28.02
C ARG A 491 9.49 -7.63 -27.21
N LEU A 492 9.14 -7.85 -25.95
CA LEU A 492 9.49 -9.06 -25.22
C LEU A 492 8.80 -10.24 -25.92
#